data_AF-A0A8K0CHN1-F1
#
_entry.id   AF-A0A8K0CHN1-F1
#
_cell.length_a   1.000
_cell.length_b   1.000
_cell.length_c   1.000
_cell.angle_alpha   90.00
_cell.angle_beta   90.00
_cell.angle_gamma   90.00
#
_symmetry.space_group_name_H-M   'P 1'
#
loop_
_entity.id
_entity.type
_entity.pdbx_description
1 polymer ?
#
loop_
_entity_poly.entity_id
_entity_poly.type
_entity_poly.pdbx_seq_one_letter_code
_entity_poly.pdbx_strand_id
1 'polypeptide(L)'
;NGISWLNNLMSVSVVNEENPNLLAAWFVGEFVPAIEKCSDDLLIDGIMFVLNKFVTHTPYIPRPNATTRNNWYSNSHFRGAYSYQTIASRQFGESPEIILSKPLTTRNGKQTLLFAGEATHPIYYSTVHGAIESGFREAQRIIDTYN
;
A
#
# COMPACT_ATOMS: atom_id res chain seq x y z
N ASN A 1 -10.59 1.99 -22.82
CA ASN A 1 -11.23 3.26 -22.40
C ASN A 1 -10.43 4.51 -22.78
N GLY A 2 -9.24 4.41 -23.38
CA GLY A 2 -8.45 5.58 -23.81
C GLY A 2 -7.84 6.42 -22.68
N ILE A 3 -8.06 6.03 -21.42
CA ILE A 3 -7.55 6.71 -20.23
C ILE A 3 -6.05 6.38 -20.10
N SER A 4 -5.21 7.41 -20.03
CA SER A 4 -3.77 7.25 -19.82
C SER A 4 -3.47 6.82 -18.39
N TRP A 5 -2.50 5.91 -18.20
CA TRP A 5 -1.99 5.52 -16.90
C TRP A 5 -1.40 6.71 -16.12
N LEU A 6 -1.06 7.81 -16.79
CA LEU A 6 -0.63 9.06 -16.15
C LEU A 6 -1.71 9.70 -15.29
N ASN A 7 -2.99 9.40 -15.52
CA ASN A 7 -4.07 9.87 -14.66
C ASN A 7 -4.02 9.25 -13.25
N ASN A 8 -3.21 8.20 -13.08
CA ASN A 8 -3.00 7.52 -11.81
C ASN A 8 -1.74 8.02 -11.09
N LEU A 9 -0.98 8.96 -11.67
CA LEU A 9 0.05 9.71 -10.96
C LEU A 9 -0.64 10.72 -10.03
N MET A 10 -0.71 10.39 -8.74
CA MET A 10 -1.40 11.17 -7.72
C MET A 10 -0.61 12.42 -7.32
N SER A 11 0.70 12.28 -7.13
CA SER A 11 1.56 13.36 -6.70
C SER A 11 3.01 13.15 -7.13
N VAL A 12 3.74 14.25 -7.25
CA VAL A 12 5.21 14.29 -7.24
C VAL A 12 5.62 15.27 -6.15
N SER A 13 6.39 14.82 -5.17
CA SER A 13 6.75 15.61 -4.00
C SER A 13 8.23 15.51 -3.65
N VAL A 14 8.78 16.55 -3.02
CA VAL A 14 10.11 16.50 -2.39
C VAL A 14 10.05 15.54 -1.20
N VAL A 15 11.03 14.64 -1.09
CA VAL A 15 11.05 13.61 -0.02
C VAL A 15 11.59 14.17 1.29
N ASN A 16 12.66 14.96 1.22
CA ASN A 16 13.31 15.59 2.36
C ASN A 16 13.81 16.97 1.92
N GLU A 17 13.54 18.01 2.70
CA GLU A 17 14.05 19.36 2.44
C GLU A 17 15.57 19.43 2.47
N GLU A 18 16.23 18.55 3.24
CA GLU A 18 17.69 18.44 3.28
C GLU A 18 18.28 17.72 2.04
N ASN A 19 17.43 17.08 1.24
CA ASN A 19 17.82 16.46 -0.03
C ASN A 19 16.95 16.98 -1.19
N PRO A 20 17.22 18.20 -1.70
CA PRO A 20 16.38 18.85 -2.70
C PRO A 20 16.40 18.16 -4.08
N ASN A 21 17.31 17.19 -4.29
CA ASN A 21 17.45 16.47 -5.54
C ASN A 21 16.67 15.14 -5.58
N LEU A 22 15.89 14.84 -4.53
CA LEU A 22 15.09 13.63 -4.44
C LEU A 22 13.59 13.94 -4.49
N LEU A 23 12.94 13.43 -5.53
CA LEU A 23 11.49 13.48 -5.70
C LEU A 23 10.89 12.08 -5.54
N ALA A 24 9.69 12.00 -4.96
CA ALA A 24 8.85 10.82 -4.93
C ALA A 24 7.63 11.04 -5.82
N ALA A 25 7.45 10.16 -6.81
CA ALA A 25 6.23 10.07 -7.60
C ALA A 25 5.33 8.96 -7.04
N TRP A 26 4.06 9.27 -6.77
CA TRP A 26 3.12 8.35 -6.15
C TRP A 26 2.03 7.91 -7.14
N PHE A 27 1.98 6.62 -7.46
CA PHE A 27 0.96 6.03 -8.32
C PHE A 27 -0.09 5.27 -7.50
N VAL A 28 -1.36 5.43 -7.87
CA VAL A 28 -2.50 4.79 -7.18
C VAL A 28 -3.47 4.16 -8.16
N GLY A 29 -4.40 3.34 -7.67
CA GLY A 29 -5.55 2.87 -8.45
C GLY A 29 -5.26 1.72 -9.41
N GLU A 30 -6.22 1.44 -10.30
CA GLU A 30 -6.30 0.19 -11.06
C GLU A 30 -5.19 -0.04 -12.10
N PHE A 31 -4.48 1.02 -12.51
CA PHE A 31 -3.40 0.90 -13.49
C PHE A 31 -2.05 0.48 -12.86
N VAL A 32 -1.91 0.47 -11.53
CA VAL A 32 -0.66 0.07 -10.85
C VAL A 32 -0.10 -1.28 -11.35
N PRO A 33 -0.90 -2.35 -11.51
CA PRO A 33 -0.41 -3.62 -12.06
C PRO A 33 0.19 -3.54 -13.47
N ALA A 34 -0.29 -2.60 -14.30
CA ALA A 34 0.25 -2.36 -15.63
C ALA A 34 1.50 -1.46 -15.58
N ILE A 35 1.47 -0.43 -14.73
CA ILE A 35 2.58 0.50 -14.48
C ILE A 35 3.82 -0.25 -13.98
N GLU A 36 3.67 -1.24 -13.09
CA GLU A 36 4.80 -2.05 -12.60
C GLU A 36 5.51 -2.85 -13.71
N LYS A 37 4.84 -3.08 -14.85
CA LYS A 37 5.41 -3.79 -16.02
C LYS A 37 6.10 -2.85 -17.01
N CYS A 38 5.93 -1.54 -16.86
CA CYS A 38 6.60 -0.56 -17.71
C CYS A 38 8.11 -0.54 -17.44
N SER A 39 8.90 -0.17 -18.45
CA SER A 39 10.32 0.15 -18.26
C SER A 39 10.48 1.44 -17.46
N ASP A 40 11.61 1.59 -16.79
CA ASP A 40 11.91 2.81 -16.03
C ASP A 40 11.97 4.03 -16.95
N ASP A 41 12.50 3.91 -18.17
CA ASP A 41 12.54 5.01 -19.13
C ASP A 41 11.14 5.53 -19.50
N LEU A 42 10.18 4.62 -19.75
CA LEU A 42 8.81 4.99 -20.08
C LEU A 42 8.13 5.68 -18.89
N LEU A 43 8.40 5.21 -17.66
CA LEU A 43 7.88 5.83 -16.45
C LEU A 43 8.46 7.23 -16.25
N ILE A 44 9.77 7.38 -16.41
CA ILE A 44 10.46 8.67 -16.32
C ILE A 44 9.92 9.64 -17.38
N ASP A 45 9.80 9.21 -18.64
CA ASP A 45 9.24 10.05 -19.71
C ASP A 45 7.83 10.54 -19.37
N GLY A 46 6.99 9.64 -18.84
CA GLY A 46 5.65 9.97 -18.38
C GLY A 46 5.63 10.98 -17.23
N ILE A 47 6.46 10.79 -16.20
CA ILE A 47 6.57 11.71 -15.07
C ILE A 47 7.11 13.07 -15.54
N MET A 48 8.16 13.08 -16.38
CA MET A 48 8.75 14.28 -16.95
C MET A 48 7.74 15.04 -17.82
N PHE A 49 6.89 14.34 -18.59
CA PHE A 49 5.79 14.96 -19.32
C PHE A 49 4.83 15.70 -18.39
N VAL A 50 4.41 15.07 -17.29
CA VAL A 50 3.51 15.70 -16.30
C VAL A 50 4.20 16.91 -15.64
N LEU A 51 5.46 16.77 -15.23
CA LEU A 51 6.23 17.86 -14.62
C LEU A 51 6.37 19.06 -15.55
N ASN A 52 6.81 18.86 -16.80
CA ASN A 52 6.96 19.95 -17.77
C ASN A 52 5.61 20.60 -18.14
N LYS A 53 4.50 19.85 -18.07
CA LYS A 53 3.17 20.36 -18.37
C LYS A 53 2.61 21.26 -17.27
N PHE A 54 2.85 20.92 -16.00
CA PHE A 54 2.18 21.60 -14.87
C PHE A 54 3.11 22.49 -14.04
N VAL A 55 4.43 22.27 -14.06
CA VAL A 55 5.42 23.10 -13.34
C VAL A 55 5.97 24.17 -14.29
N THR A 56 5.12 25.13 -14.63
CA THR A 56 5.40 26.12 -15.70
C THR A 56 6.36 27.24 -15.30
N HIS A 57 6.58 27.46 -14.01
CA HIS A 57 7.49 28.50 -13.50
C HIS A 57 8.96 28.07 -13.44
N THR A 58 9.27 26.80 -13.77
CA THR A 58 10.63 26.28 -13.83
C THR A 58 11.05 26.15 -15.29
N PRO A 59 12.07 26.89 -15.75
CA PRO A 59 12.42 26.95 -17.18
C PRO A 59 12.98 25.63 -17.73
N TYR A 60 13.54 24.79 -16.85
CA TYR A 60 14.09 23.49 -17.22
C TYR A 60 14.02 22.54 -16.03
N ILE A 61 13.45 21.35 -16.26
CA ILE A 61 13.42 20.25 -15.29
C ILE A 61 14.36 19.17 -15.83
N PRO A 62 15.48 18.86 -15.17
CA PRO A 62 16.40 17.84 -15.64
C PRO A 62 15.77 16.45 -15.53
N ARG A 63 16.13 15.56 -16.46
CA ARG A 63 15.85 14.13 -16.32
C ARG A 63 16.58 13.60 -15.07
N PRO A 64 15.97 12.74 -14.24
CA PRO A 64 16.64 12.15 -13.09
C PRO A 64 17.85 11.31 -13.50
N ASN A 65 18.92 11.37 -12.71
CA ASN A 65 20.14 10.58 -12.93
C ASN A 65 19.99 9.12 -12.45
N ALA A 66 19.05 8.86 -11.54
CA ALA A 66 18.77 7.55 -10.98
C ALA A 66 17.29 7.44 -10.62
N THR A 67 16.77 6.22 -10.58
CA THR A 67 15.38 5.95 -10.17
C THR A 67 15.34 4.65 -9.38
N THR A 68 14.55 4.66 -8.30
CA THR A 68 14.22 3.47 -7.52
C THR A 68 12.71 3.37 -7.46
N ARG A 69 12.17 2.17 -7.64
CA ARG A 69 10.72 1.92 -7.58
C ARG A 69 10.42 0.70 -6.71
N ASN A 70 9.23 0.70 -6.13
CA ASN A 70 8.70 -0.44 -5.40
C ASN A 70 7.55 -1.06 -6.21
N ASN A 71 7.66 -2.35 -6.49
CA ASN A 71 6.65 -3.11 -7.20
C ASN A 71 5.85 -3.97 -6.21
N TRP A 72 5.08 -3.32 -5.33
CA TRP A 72 4.34 -3.97 -4.24
C TRP A 72 3.30 -4.98 -4.74
N TYR A 73 2.64 -4.68 -5.86
CA TYR A 73 1.59 -5.53 -6.40
C TYR A 73 2.14 -6.86 -6.94
N SER A 74 3.20 -6.79 -7.75
CA SER A 74 3.81 -7.99 -8.35
C SER A 74 4.75 -8.75 -7.42
N ASN A 75 5.15 -8.15 -6.29
CA ASN A 75 5.98 -8.86 -5.31
C ASN A 75 5.19 -10.00 -4.64
N SER A 76 5.69 -11.22 -4.80
CA SER A 76 5.02 -12.44 -4.32
C SER A 76 4.80 -12.51 -2.79
N HIS A 77 5.57 -11.77 -2.01
CA HIS A 77 5.49 -11.71 -0.55
C HIS A 77 4.49 -10.66 -0.04
N PHE A 78 4.11 -9.66 -0.85
CA PHE A 78 3.21 -8.58 -0.44
C PHE A 78 1.88 -8.61 -1.20
N ARG A 79 1.93 -8.82 -2.53
CA ARG A 79 0.75 -8.90 -3.42
C ARG A 79 -0.18 -7.67 -3.36
N GLY A 80 0.38 -6.53 -3.02
CA GLY A 80 -0.35 -5.29 -2.71
C GLY A 80 0.44 -4.41 -1.75
N ALA A 81 -0.01 -3.17 -1.56
CA ALA A 81 0.64 -2.23 -0.64
C ALA A 81 0.10 -2.39 0.79
N TYR A 82 -1.22 -2.29 0.95
CA TYR A 82 -1.94 -2.40 2.22
C TYR A 82 -3.43 -2.66 1.96
N SER A 83 -4.13 -3.18 2.98
CA SER A 83 -5.57 -3.44 2.92
C SER A 83 -6.39 -2.14 2.79
N TYR A 84 -7.60 -2.25 2.28
CA TYR A 84 -8.62 -1.20 2.34
C TYR A 84 -10.01 -1.84 2.18
N GLN A 85 -11.04 -1.18 2.71
CA GLN A 85 -12.41 -1.65 2.49
C GLN A 85 -12.94 -1.18 1.14
N THR A 86 -13.43 -2.12 0.35
CA THR A 86 -14.17 -1.83 -0.89
C THR A 86 -15.64 -1.52 -0.57
N ILE A 87 -16.35 -0.91 -1.53
CA ILE A 87 -17.80 -0.73 -1.41
C ILE A 87 -18.50 -2.09 -1.21
N ALA A 88 -18.06 -3.12 -1.94
CA ALA A 88 -18.58 -4.47 -1.82
C ALA A 88 -18.32 -5.06 -0.43
N SER A 89 -17.13 -4.87 0.14
CA SER A 89 -16.81 -5.43 1.45
C SER A 89 -17.62 -4.80 2.59
N ARG A 90 -18.12 -3.58 2.42
CA ARG A 90 -18.98 -2.90 3.41
C ARG A 90 -20.43 -3.38 3.38
N GLN A 91 -20.83 -4.13 2.36
CA GLN A 91 -22.17 -4.71 2.29
C GLN A 91 -22.32 -5.95 3.18
N PHE A 92 -21.22 -6.51 3.68
CA PHE A 92 -21.25 -7.59 4.64
C PHE A 92 -21.58 -7.07 6.04
N GLY A 93 -22.27 -7.88 6.85
CA GLY A 93 -22.71 -7.50 8.19
C GLY A 93 -21.59 -7.36 9.23
N GLU A 94 -20.36 -7.74 8.88
CA GLU A 94 -19.18 -7.62 9.73
C GLU A 94 -18.00 -7.16 8.87
N SER A 95 -17.12 -6.32 9.43
CA SER A 95 -16.00 -5.77 8.66
C SER A 95 -14.96 -6.86 8.35
N PRO A 96 -14.26 -6.79 7.20
CA PRO A 96 -13.23 -7.76 6.84
C PRO A 96 -12.15 -7.90 7.93
N GLU A 97 -11.77 -6.81 8.58
CA GLU A 97 -10.72 -6.79 9.59
C GLU A 97 -11.13 -7.56 10.85
N ILE A 98 -12.41 -7.44 11.25
CA ILE A 98 -12.96 -8.23 12.36
C ILE A 98 -12.98 -9.70 11.98
N ILE A 99 -13.45 -10.04 10.77
CA ILE A 99 -13.46 -11.43 10.28
C ILE A 99 -12.05 -12.02 10.27
N LEU A 100 -11.08 -11.29 9.72
CA LEU A 100 -9.67 -11.68 9.63
C LEU A 100 -8.99 -11.76 11.00
N SER A 101 -9.47 -11.04 12.01
CA SER A 101 -8.94 -11.11 13.39
C SER A 101 -9.40 -12.35 14.17
N LYS A 102 -10.34 -13.13 13.66
CA LYS A 102 -10.90 -14.29 14.37
C LYS A 102 -9.94 -15.49 14.31
N PRO A 103 -9.60 -16.10 15.46
CA PRO A 103 -8.77 -17.30 15.46
C PRO A 103 -9.54 -18.48 14.90
N LEU A 104 -8.85 -19.42 14.24
CA LEU A 104 -9.42 -20.72 13.91
C LEU A 104 -9.35 -21.65 15.12
N THR A 105 -10.48 -22.26 15.44
CA THR A 105 -10.63 -23.18 16.56
C THR A 105 -10.75 -24.62 16.08
N THR A 106 -10.27 -25.56 16.90
CA THR A 106 -10.58 -26.98 16.72
C THR A 106 -12.04 -27.28 17.09
N ARG A 107 -12.50 -28.50 16.80
CA ARG A 107 -13.83 -28.99 17.24
C ARG A 107 -14.05 -28.88 18.75
N ASN A 108 -12.98 -28.91 19.54
CA ASN A 108 -13.04 -28.82 21.00
C ASN A 108 -12.97 -27.37 21.51
N GLY A 109 -13.08 -26.37 20.62
CA GLY A 109 -13.05 -24.95 20.97
C GLY A 109 -11.65 -24.35 21.16
N LYS A 110 -10.59 -25.17 21.13
CA LYS A 110 -9.20 -24.68 21.29
C LYS A 110 -8.75 -23.84 20.10
N GLN A 111 -8.33 -22.60 20.35
CA GLN A 111 -7.69 -21.72 19.36
C GLN A 111 -6.35 -22.31 18.90
N THR A 112 -6.17 -22.49 17.60
CA THR A 112 -4.98 -23.17 17.01
C THR A 112 -4.25 -22.30 16.00
N LEU A 113 -4.97 -21.44 15.28
CA LEU A 113 -4.38 -20.48 14.36
C LEU A 113 -4.90 -19.09 14.69
N LEU A 114 -3.96 -18.18 14.91
CA LEU A 114 -4.19 -16.78 15.25
C LEU A 114 -3.71 -15.91 14.09
N PHE A 115 -4.31 -14.73 13.93
CA PHE A 115 -4.02 -13.82 12.84
C PHE A 115 -3.71 -12.42 13.37
N ALA A 116 -2.52 -11.93 13.02
CA ALA A 116 -2.07 -10.58 13.26
C ALA A 116 -1.66 -9.93 11.93
N GLY A 117 -1.42 -8.63 11.95
CA GLY A 117 -1.07 -7.81 10.80
C GLY A 117 -2.07 -6.68 10.57
N GLU A 118 -1.68 -5.72 9.75
CA GLU A 118 -2.45 -4.48 9.51
C GLU A 118 -3.91 -4.77 9.12
N ALA A 119 -4.14 -5.78 8.29
CA ALA A 119 -5.47 -6.15 7.80
C ALA A 119 -6.40 -6.77 8.86
N THR A 120 -5.91 -6.99 10.08
CA THR A 120 -6.67 -7.61 11.18
C THR A 120 -7.05 -6.62 12.28
N HIS A 121 -6.70 -5.34 12.12
CA HIS A 121 -7.00 -4.32 13.13
C HIS A 121 -8.33 -3.62 12.80
N PRO A 122 -9.36 -3.65 13.67
CA PRO A 122 -10.71 -3.18 13.34
C PRO A 122 -10.79 -1.67 13.05
N ILE A 123 -9.87 -0.88 13.61
CA ILE A 123 -9.86 0.58 13.49
C ILE A 123 -8.66 1.04 12.63
N TYR A 124 -7.45 0.70 13.05
CA TYR A 124 -6.19 1.11 12.41
C TYR A 124 -5.65 0.16 11.33
N TYR A 125 -6.52 -0.45 10.52
CA TYR A 125 -6.05 -1.19 9.34
C TYR A 125 -5.32 -0.25 8.35
N SER A 126 -4.50 -0.83 7.48
CA SER A 126 -3.59 -0.12 6.56
C SER A 126 -2.42 0.62 7.23
N THR A 127 -2.20 0.45 8.53
CA THR A 127 -1.18 1.20 9.28
C THR A 127 -0.16 0.30 9.99
N VAL A 128 1.03 0.86 10.23
CA VAL A 128 2.10 0.19 10.99
C VAL A 128 1.71 -0.01 12.46
N HIS A 129 1.13 1.02 13.10
CA HIS A 129 0.74 0.90 14.51
C HIS A 129 -0.40 -0.11 14.70
N GLY A 130 -1.37 -0.17 13.77
CA GLY A 130 -2.39 -1.22 13.79
C GLY A 130 -1.80 -2.63 13.62
N ALA A 131 -0.77 -2.80 12.80
CA ALA A 131 -0.04 -4.07 12.71
C ALA A 131 0.63 -4.44 14.04
N ILE A 132 1.30 -3.49 14.69
CA ILE A 132 1.96 -3.69 16.00
C ILE A 132 0.92 -4.07 17.07
N GLU A 133 -0.15 -3.30 17.20
CA GLU A 133 -1.22 -3.53 18.18
C GLU A 133 -1.90 -4.88 17.96
N SER A 134 -2.13 -5.28 16.71
CA SER A 134 -2.67 -6.61 16.40
C SER A 134 -1.72 -7.74 16.82
N GLY A 135 -0.40 -7.51 16.76
CA GLY A 135 0.60 -8.47 17.25
C GLY A 135 0.54 -8.64 18.76
N PHE A 136 0.43 -7.53 19.52
CA PHE A 136 0.22 -7.60 20.97
C PHE A 136 -1.09 -8.30 21.34
N ARG A 137 -2.17 -8.04 20.59
CA ARG A 137 -3.46 -8.70 20.77
C ARG A 137 -3.36 -10.22 20.65
N GLU A 138 -2.73 -10.73 19.59
CA GLU A 138 -2.59 -12.19 19.44
C GLU A 138 -1.58 -12.79 20.44
N ALA A 139 -0.52 -12.06 20.80
CA ALA A 139 0.40 -12.50 21.86
C ALA A 139 -0.33 -12.67 23.21
N GLN A 140 -1.20 -11.72 23.57
CA GLN A 140 -2.00 -11.82 24.79
C GLN A 140 -2.97 -13.01 24.74
N ARG A 141 -3.61 -13.28 23.60
CA ARG A 141 -4.47 -14.47 23.44
C ARG A 141 -3.71 -15.78 23.68
N ILE A 142 -2.46 -15.86 23.23
CA ILE A 142 -1.60 -17.03 23.47
C ILE A 142 -1.29 -17.15 24.96
N ILE A 143 -0.90 -16.06 25.61
CA ILE A 143 -0.63 -16.01 27.05
C ILE A 143 -1.87 -16.49 27.84
N ASP A 144 -3.05 -15.94 27.54
CA ASP A 144 -4.30 -16.29 28.23
C ASP A 144 -4.74 -17.74 27.99
N THR A 145 -4.30 -18.37 26.90
CA THR A 145 -4.65 -19.76 26.55
C THR A 145 -3.76 -20.79 27.25
N TYR A 146 -2.50 -20.43 27.54
CA TYR A 146 -1.47 -21.37 27.98
C TYR A 146 -0.89 -21.09 29.37
N ASN A 147 -1.23 -19.97 30.00
CA ASN A 147 -1.01 -19.74 31.43
C ASN A 147 -2.20 -20.27 32.25
#